data_AF-A0A535B573-F1
#
_entry.id   AF-A0A535B573-F1
#
_cell.length_a   1.000
_cell.length_b   1.000
_cell.length_c   1.000
_cell.angle_alpha   90.00
_cell.angle_beta   90.00
_cell.angle_gamma   90.00
#
_symmetry.space_group_name_H-M   'P 1'
#
loop_
_entity.id
_entity.type
_entity.pdbx_description
1 polymer ?
#
loop_
_entity_poly.entity_id
_entity_poly.type
_entity_poly.pdbx_seq_one_letter_code
_entity_poly.pdbx_strand_id
1 'polypeptide(L)'
;MAAESLSSMRRGESSTSWQATISATSFCLPFAERSSGQPLQISDVAEAYNHPFREFALKEGFRSVLTIPMRGDSMTRGIVLLRRSPGQFDERVTNLLTALASPSKVAIENARLFSEIEDKGRQIEAANRHKSEFLANMSHELRTPLNAIIGFSEVLLDPSLKVTEEEQSQFLTDVLSSGRHLLGLINEILDLAKIEAGKMELQIEPALLSDIFDSVQNTMRSLAAKKSIDLRIDF
;
A
#
# COMPACT_ATOMS: atom_id res chain seq x y z
N MET A 1 18.18 -6.54 13.17
CA MET A 1 16.92 -6.90 12.47
C MET A 1 17.14 -7.91 11.33
N ALA A 2 18.06 -8.88 11.49
CA ALA A 2 18.29 -9.96 10.51
C ALA A 2 18.19 -11.38 11.15
N ALA A 3 17.99 -11.45 12.46
CA ALA A 3 17.99 -12.70 13.23
C ALA A 3 16.58 -13.34 13.35
N GLU A 4 15.50 -12.63 13.01
CA GLU A 4 14.13 -13.11 13.23
C GLU A 4 13.50 -13.87 12.04
N SER A 5 14.03 -13.72 10.81
CA SER A 5 13.46 -14.42 9.65
C SER A 5 13.89 -15.89 9.49
N LEU A 6 14.74 -16.42 10.37
CA LEU A 6 15.31 -17.78 10.24
C LEU A 6 14.61 -18.84 11.11
N SER A 7 13.61 -18.47 11.91
CA SER A 7 12.94 -19.39 12.85
C SER A 7 11.80 -20.22 12.23
N SER A 8 11.43 -19.99 10.96
CA SER A 8 10.28 -20.65 10.32
C SER A 8 10.62 -21.95 9.56
N MET A 9 11.88 -22.38 9.51
CA MET A 9 12.28 -23.61 8.80
C MET A 9 12.11 -24.84 9.70
N ARG A 10 10.86 -25.20 10.01
CA ARG A 10 10.51 -26.41 10.79
C ARG A 10 10.67 -27.68 9.96
N ARG A 11 11.26 -28.71 10.59
CA ARG A 11 11.38 -30.09 10.11
C ARG A 11 10.03 -30.67 9.68
N GLY A 12 9.92 -31.03 8.40
CA GLY A 12 8.99 -32.03 7.91
C GLY A 12 9.72 -33.36 7.79
N GLU A 13 9.31 -34.36 8.57
CA GLU A 13 9.78 -35.74 8.47
C GLU A 13 9.22 -36.43 7.21
N SER A 14 9.98 -37.39 6.70
CA SER A 14 9.66 -38.45 5.73
C SER A 14 9.92 -38.21 4.23
N SER A 15 10.85 -39.04 3.74
CA SER A 15 11.00 -39.67 2.42
C SER A 15 10.96 -38.83 1.14
N THR A 16 12.12 -38.83 0.45
CA THR A 16 12.26 -38.77 -1.02
C THR A 16 11.50 -37.63 -1.72
N SER A 17 11.94 -36.40 -1.50
CA SER A 17 11.79 -35.34 -2.50
C SER A 17 12.96 -34.37 -2.40
N TRP A 18 13.85 -34.40 -3.39
CA TRP A 18 14.91 -33.41 -3.52
C TRP A 18 14.28 -32.07 -3.91
N GLN A 19 13.94 -31.23 -2.93
CA GLN A 19 13.70 -29.82 -3.19
C GLN A 19 15.04 -29.10 -3.09
N ALA A 20 15.62 -28.75 -4.24
CA ALA A 20 16.63 -27.70 -4.31
C ALA A 20 15.96 -26.39 -3.88
N THR A 21 15.95 -26.12 -2.58
CA THR A 21 15.45 -24.85 -2.06
C THR A 21 16.41 -23.76 -2.50
N ILE A 22 16.08 -23.10 -3.62
CA ILE A 22 16.65 -21.80 -3.99
C ILE A 22 16.10 -20.81 -2.97
N SER A 23 16.65 -20.80 -1.74
CA SER A 23 16.30 -19.74 -0.81
C SER A 23 17.01 -18.49 -1.29
N ALA A 24 16.25 -17.57 -1.89
CA ALA A 24 16.65 -16.19 -2.13
C ALA A 24 16.75 -15.41 -0.80
N THR A 25 17.29 -16.03 0.25
CA THR A 25 17.67 -15.33 1.47
C THR A 25 18.76 -14.37 1.06
N SER A 26 18.55 -13.06 1.25
CA SER A 26 19.60 -12.05 1.07
C SER A 26 20.70 -12.29 2.11
N PHE A 27 21.53 -13.31 1.86
CA PHE A 27 22.79 -13.48 2.53
C PHE A 27 23.74 -12.54 1.81
N CYS A 28 23.86 -11.33 2.33
CA CYS A 28 25.00 -10.46 2.01
C CYS A 28 26.22 -11.13 2.66
N LEU A 29 26.73 -12.19 2.04
CA LEU A 29 28.08 -12.65 2.32
C LEU A 29 29.00 -11.43 2.10
N PRO A 30 30.07 -11.24 2.89
CA PRO A 30 31.11 -10.27 2.58
C PRO A 30 31.81 -10.66 1.27
N PHE A 31 31.13 -10.42 0.16
CA PHE A 31 31.57 -10.60 -1.22
C PHE A 31 32.48 -9.44 -1.64
N ALA A 32 32.65 -8.44 -0.75
CA ALA A 32 33.35 -7.19 -0.99
C ALA A 32 34.85 -7.34 -1.30
N GLU A 33 35.50 -8.47 -0.96
CA GLU A 33 36.94 -8.64 -1.20
C GLU A 33 37.31 -9.43 -2.47
N ARG A 34 36.35 -10.03 -3.19
CA ARG A 34 36.63 -10.71 -4.48
C ARG A 34 35.57 -10.39 -5.53
N SER A 35 35.71 -9.21 -6.11
CA SER A 35 35.02 -8.73 -7.31
C SER A 35 35.35 -9.50 -8.61
N SER A 36 35.96 -10.69 -8.55
CA SER A 36 36.46 -11.35 -9.77
C SER A 36 35.35 -11.92 -10.68
N GLY A 37 34.11 -12.00 -10.20
CA GLY A 37 33.00 -12.57 -10.98
C GLY A 37 33.26 -14.00 -11.44
N GLN A 38 34.13 -14.72 -10.70
CA GLN A 38 34.48 -16.11 -10.94
C GLN A 38 33.87 -17.05 -9.90
N PRO A 39 33.57 -18.31 -10.28
CA PRO A 39 33.20 -19.36 -9.34
C PRO A 39 34.18 -19.47 -8.16
N LEU A 40 33.64 -19.60 -6.94
CA LEU A 40 34.42 -19.89 -5.73
C LEU A 40 34.05 -21.28 -5.22
N GLN A 41 35.06 -22.09 -4.95
CA GLN A 41 34.87 -23.43 -4.42
C GLN A 41 35.68 -23.63 -3.13
N ILE A 42 35.01 -24.16 -2.11
CA ILE A 42 35.61 -24.56 -0.84
C ILE A 42 35.42 -26.07 -0.72
N SER A 43 36.53 -26.81 -0.79
CA SER A 43 36.53 -28.27 -0.72
C SER A 43 36.22 -28.80 0.68
N ASP A 44 36.72 -28.12 1.72
CA ASP A 44 36.31 -28.40 3.10
C ASP A 44 36.19 -27.09 3.91
N VAL A 45 34.99 -26.78 4.38
CA VAL A 45 34.70 -25.59 5.20
C VAL A 45 35.34 -25.71 6.59
N ALA A 46 35.59 -26.93 7.07
CA ALA A 46 36.33 -27.13 8.31
C ALA A 46 37.78 -26.60 8.20
N GLU A 47 38.38 -26.74 7.02
CA GLU A 47 39.75 -26.36 6.68
C GLU A 47 39.87 -24.92 6.15
N ALA A 48 38.76 -24.31 5.70
CA ALA A 48 38.75 -22.94 5.22
C ALA A 48 38.94 -21.95 6.38
N TYR A 49 40.10 -21.28 6.42
CA TYR A 49 40.40 -20.27 7.43
C TYR A 49 39.62 -18.97 7.15
N ASN A 50 38.97 -18.43 8.19
CA ASN A 50 38.39 -17.08 8.21
C ASN A 50 37.24 -16.79 7.19
N HIS A 51 36.28 -17.71 7.02
CA HIS A 51 35.10 -17.47 6.20
C HIS A 51 33.85 -17.13 7.05
N PRO A 52 33.14 -16.00 6.82
CA PRO A 52 31.96 -15.58 7.61
C PRO A 52 30.83 -16.62 7.72
N PHE A 53 30.70 -17.47 6.70
CA PHE A 53 29.70 -18.54 6.64
C PHE A 53 30.11 -19.85 7.36
N ARG A 54 31.34 -19.93 7.88
CA ARG A 54 31.93 -21.18 8.40
C ARG A 54 31.16 -21.77 9.58
N GLU A 55 30.86 -20.95 10.60
CA GLU A 55 30.18 -21.43 11.81
C GLU A 55 28.80 -22.00 11.50
N PHE A 56 28.03 -21.29 10.68
CA PHE A 56 26.74 -21.75 10.20
C PHE A 56 26.87 -23.05 9.40
N ALA A 57 27.78 -23.09 8.42
CA ALA A 57 27.97 -24.26 7.57
C ALA A 57 28.33 -25.51 8.38
N LEU A 58 29.27 -25.40 9.33
CA LEU A 58 29.68 -26.52 10.20
C LEU A 58 28.56 -26.97 11.14
N LYS A 59 27.81 -26.02 11.72
CA LYS A 59 26.66 -26.32 12.58
C LYS A 59 25.57 -27.10 11.84
N GLU A 60 25.31 -26.75 10.58
CA GLU A 60 24.35 -27.43 9.71
C GLU A 60 24.91 -28.70 9.02
N GLY A 61 26.17 -29.04 9.32
CA GLY A 61 26.85 -30.24 8.81
C GLY A 61 27.35 -30.14 7.37
N PHE A 62 27.39 -28.95 6.78
CA PHE A 62 27.96 -28.72 5.46
C PHE A 62 29.48 -28.71 5.53
N ARG A 63 30.09 -29.42 4.58
CA ARG A 63 31.53 -29.61 4.48
C ARG A 63 32.10 -29.02 3.19
N SER A 64 31.38 -28.95 2.07
CA SER A 64 31.89 -28.25 0.88
C SER A 64 30.86 -27.29 0.28
N VAL A 65 31.37 -26.26 -0.39
CA VAL A 65 30.57 -25.14 -0.95
C VAL A 65 31.06 -24.80 -2.34
N LEU A 66 30.13 -24.62 -3.28
CA LEU A 66 30.36 -24.03 -4.60
C LEU A 66 29.49 -22.80 -4.73
N THR A 67 30.09 -21.65 -5.02
CA THR A 67 29.39 -20.39 -5.25
C THR A 67 29.64 -19.91 -6.66
N ILE A 68 28.57 -19.71 -7.42
CA ILE A 68 28.61 -19.19 -8.79
C ILE A 68 28.00 -17.78 -8.78
N PRO A 69 28.80 -16.73 -9.03
CA PRO A 69 28.28 -15.38 -9.07
C PRO A 69 27.42 -15.14 -10.32
N MET A 70 26.30 -14.44 -10.14
CA MET A 70 25.54 -13.81 -11.21
C MET A 70 26.09 -12.39 -11.37
N ARG A 71 26.71 -12.10 -12.53
CA ARG A 71 27.38 -10.81 -12.79
C ARG A 71 26.37 -9.64 -12.77
N GLY A 72 26.74 -8.51 -12.15
CA GLY A 72 25.92 -7.29 -12.08
C GLY A 72 26.65 -6.11 -11.41
N ASP A 73 26.12 -4.90 -11.59
CA ASP A 73 26.86 -3.64 -11.35
C ASP A 73 26.92 -3.18 -9.88
N SER A 74 26.03 -3.65 -8.99
CA SER A 74 25.94 -3.09 -7.63
C SER A 74 25.71 -4.10 -6.49
N MET A 75 25.24 -5.31 -6.78
CA MET A 75 25.06 -6.40 -5.79
C MET A 75 25.27 -7.76 -6.48
N THR A 76 26.30 -8.52 -6.09
CA THR A 76 26.51 -9.87 -6.63
C THR A 76 25.56 -10.86 -5.96
N ARG A 77 24.48 -11.22 -6.65
CA ARG A 77 23.68 -12.40 -6.32
C ARG A 77 24.35 -13.64 -6.92
N GLY A 78 24.06 -14.84 -6.41
CA GLY A 78 24.74 -16.06 -6.87
C GLY A 78 23.99 -17.34 -6.58
N ILE A 79 24.35 -18.40 -7.30
CA ILE A 79 23.92 -19.76 -7.00
C ILE A 79 24.90 -20.32 -5.96
N VAL A 80 24.40 -20.89 -4.87
CA VAL A 80 25.21 -21.56 -3.85
C VAL A 80 24.81 -23.03 -3.77
N LEU A 81 25.78 -23.91 -3.95
CA LEU A 81 25.63 -25.36 -3.75
C LEU A 81 26.37 -25.75 -2.47
N LEU A 82 25.67 -26.46 -1.57
CA LEU A 82 26.21 -26.92 -0.30
C LEU A 82 26.20 -28.45 -0.25
N ARG A 83 27.27 -29.07 0.23
CA ARG A 83 27.38 -30.53 0.36
C ARG A 83 27.93 -30.92 1.73
N ARG A 84 27.45 -32.02 2.32
CA ARG A 84 27.89 -32.51 3.65
C ARG A 84 29.14 -33.38 3.64
N SER A 85 29.68 -33.66 2.46
CA SER A 85 30.95 -34.37 2.29
C SER A 85 32.03 -33.42 1.76
N PRO A 86 33.28 -33.54 2.25
CA PRO A 86 34.40 -32.76 1.73
C PRO A 86 34.71 -33.15 0.29
N GLY A 87 35.49 -32.30 -0.39
CA GLY A 87 36.01 -32.52 -1.73
C GLY A 87 35.51 -31.51 -2.77
N GLN A 88 36.08 -31.63 -3.97
CA GLN A 88 35.77 -30.73 -5.07
C GLN A 88 34.43 -31.05 -5.75
N PHE A 89 33.85 -30.05 -6.41
CA PHE A 89 32.75 -30.23 -7.33
C PHE A 89 33.31 -30.52 -8.74
N ASP A 90 32.59 -31.35 -9.49
CA ASP A 90 32.96 -31.67 -10.87
C ASP A 90 32.88 -30.40 -11.74
N GLU A 91 33.86 -30.23 -12.63
CA GLU A 91 33.93 -29.12 -13.57
C GLU A 91 32.67 -29.01 -14.44
N ARG A 92 32.02 -30.14 -14.78
CA ARG A 92 30.74 -30.16 -15.50
C ARG A 92 29.64 -29.44 -14.74
N VAL A 93 29.58 -29.64 -13.42
CA VAL A 93 28.60 -28.97 -12.54
C VAL A 93 28.91 -27.47 -12.47
N THR A 94 30.18 -27.11 -12.29
CA THR A 94 30.62 -25.71 -12.26
C THR A 94 30.29 -24.99 -13.58
N ASN A 95 30.56 -25.62 -14.72
CA ASN A 95 30.29 -25.05 -16.05
C ASN A 95 28.79 -24.90 -16.32
N LEU A 96 27.98 -25.92 -15.98
CA LEU A 96 26.53 -25.85 -16.13
C LEU A 96 25.92 -24.72 -15.28
N LEU A 97 26.27 -24.65 -14.00
CA LEU A 97 25.75 -23.63 -13.11
C LEU A 97 26.22 -22.22 -13.51
N THR A 98 27.45 -22.10 -14.02
CA THR A 98 27.95 -20.84 -14.58
C THR A 98 27.15 -20.41 -15.81
N ALA A 99 26.83 -21.34 -16.71
CA ALA A 99 26.00 -21.06 -17.88
C ALA A 99 24.57 -20.65 -17.50
N LEU A 100 24.01 -21.23 -16.43
CA LEU A 100 22.66 -20.93 -15.95
C LEU A 100 22.59 -19.67 -15.08
N ALA A 101 23.70 -19.22 -14.49
CA ALA A 101 23.73 -18.09 -13.58
C ALA A 101 23.20 -16.80 -14.24
N SER A 102 23.68 -16.48 -15.46
CA SER A 102 23.25 -15.25 -16.15
C SER A 102 21.77 -15.27 -16.56
N PRO A 103 21.23 -16.33 -17.22
CA PRO A 103 19.80 -16.40 -17.51
C PRO A 103 18.93 -16.42 -16.26
N SER A 104 19.34 -17.10 -15.19
CA SER A 104 18.59 -17.16 -13.93
C SER A 104 18.46 -15.79 -13.28
N LYS A 105 19.52 -14.97 -13.33
CA LYS A 105 19.48 -13.59 -12.84
C LYS A 105 18.38 -12.80 -13.53
N VAL A 106 18.39 -12.80 -14.87
CA VAL A 106 17.42 -12.06 -15.68
C VAL A 106 16.01 -12.56 -15.40
N ALA A 107 15.80 -13.87 -15.31
CA ALA A 107 14.50 -14.44 -14.99
C ALA A 107 13.98 -14.01 -13.60
N ILE A 108 14.84 -14.03 -12.57
CA ILE A 108 14.48 -13.62 -11.20
C ILE A 108 14.18 -12.11 -11.16
N GLU A 109 14.99 -11.30 -11.84
CA GLU A 109 14.81 -9.85 -11.89
C GLU A 109 13.53 -9.47 -12.63
N ASN A 110 13.27 -10.11 -13.77
CA ASN A 110 12.01 -9.93 -14.49
C ASN A 110 10.81 -10.35 -13.65
N ALA A 111 10.84 -11.51 -13.00
CA ALA A 111 9.73 -11.97 -12.15
C ALA A 111 9.43 -10.96 -11.02
N ARG A 112 10.49 -10.38 -10.41
CA ARG A 112 10.33 -9.33 -9.39
C ARG A 112 9.73 -8.06 -9.98
N LEU A 113 10.25 -7.59 -11.11
CA LEU A 113 9.75 -6.37 -11.77
C LEU A 113 8.30 -6.54 -12.21
N PHE A 114 7.93 -7.70 -12.76
CA PHE A 114 6.55 -8.01 -13.11
C PHE A 114 5.64 -7.99 -11.88
N SER A 115 6.05 -8.63 -10.77
CA SER A 115 5.28 -8.58 -9.53
C SER A 115 5.11 -7.15 -9.01
N GLU A 116 6.15 -6.32 -9.07
CA GLU A 116 6.08 -4.92 -8.63
C GLU A 116 5.14 -4.08 -9.53
N ILE A 117 5.17 -4.33 -10.84
CA ILE A 117 4.26 -3.70 -11.80
C ILE A 117 2.81 -4.11 -11.51
N GLU A 118 2.56 -5.40 -11.29
CA GLU A 118 1.22 -5.90 -10.96
C GLU A 118 0.70 -5.30 -9.64
N ASP A 119 1.54 -5.24 -8.61
CA ASP A 119 1.19 -4.64 -7.32
C ASP A 119 0.81 -3.17 -7.48
N LYS A 120 1.64 -2.40 -8.20
CA LYS A 120 1.36 -0.98 -8.51
C LYS A 120 0.11 -0.83 -9.36
N GLY A 121 -0.11 -1.73 -10.33
CA GLY A 121 -1.32 -1.78 -11.13
C GLY A 121 -2.58 -1.93 -10.28
N ARG A 122 -2.59 -2.90 -9.36
CA ARG A 122 -3.71 -3.10 -8.42
C ARG A 122 -3.96 -1.90 -7.52
N GLN A 123 -2.91 -1.22 -7.07
CA GLN A 123 -3.04 0.01 -6.27
C GLN A 123 -3.66 1.15 -7.07
N ILE A 124 -3.23 1.35 -8.32
CA ILE A 124 -3.79 2.37 -9.22
C ILE A 124 -5.26 2.04 -9.54
N GLU A 125 -5.59 0.79 -9.84
CA GLU A 125 -6.97 0.38 -10.09
C GLU A 125 -7.88 0.63 -8.88
N ALA A 126 -7.41 0.30 -7.67
CA ALA A 126 -8.14 0.57 -6.45
C ALA A 126 -8.36 2.09 -6.25
N ALA A 127 -7.32 2.90 -6.43
CA ALA A 127 -7.42 4.35 -6.34
C ALA A 127 -8.37 4.93 -7.40
N ASN A 128 -8.31 4.43 -8.63
CA ASN A 128 -9.18 4.85 -9.72
C ASN A 128 -10.64 4.46 -9.44
N ARG A 129 -10.89 3.26 -8.89
CA ARG A 129 -12.24 2.85 -8.47
C ARG A 129 -12.78 3.79 -7.39
N HIS A 130 -12.01 4.09 -6.34
CA HIS A 130 -12.44 5.04 -5.31
C HIS A 130 -12.73 6.42 -5.89
N LYS A 131 -11.90 6.90 -6.84
CA LYS A 131 -12.16 8.16 -7.56
C LYS A 131 -13.47 8.11 -8.34
N SER A 132 -13.74 7.03 -9.07
CA SER A 132 -14.98 6.86 -9.82
C SER A 132 -16.21 6.79 -8.90
N GLU A 133 -16.13 6.04 -7.80
CA GLU A 133 -17.19 5.95 -6.79
C GLU A 133 -17.46 7.32 -6.17
N PHE A 134 -16.40 8.06 -5.78
CA PHE A 134 -16.53 9.42 -5.27
C PHE A 134 -17.24 10.34 -6.28
N LEU A 135 -16.81 10.37 -7.54
CA LEU A 135 -17.42 11.21 -8.57
C LEU A 135 -18.87 10.82 -8.87
N ALA A 136 -19.19 9.53 -8.87
CA ALA A 136 -20.56 9.05 -9.02
C ALA A 136 -21.43 9.51 -7.85
N ASN A 137 -20.97 9.33 -6.62
CA ASN A 137 -21.68 9.76 -5.42
C ASN A 137 -21.90 11.28 -5.42
N MET A 138 -20.85 12.07 -5.68
CA MET A 138 -20.99 13.53 -5.79
C MET A 138 -21.97 13.92 -6.90
N SER A 139 -21.95 13.25 -8.05
CA SER A 139 -22.93 13.51 -9.11
C SER A 139 -24.38 13.28 -8.65
N HIS A 140 -24.63 12.22 -7.86
CA HIS A 140 -25.94 11.94 -7.30
C HIS A 140 -26.35 12.97 -6.23
N GLU A 141 -25.44 13.27 -5.31
CA GLU A 141 -25.66 14.25 -4.23
C GLU A 141 -25.91 15.66 -4.79
N LEU A 142 -25.30 16.04 -5.92
CA LEU A 142 -25.55 17.32 -6.57
C LEU A 142 -26.89 17.35 -7.35
N ARG A 143 -27.27 16.22 -7.97
CA ARG A 143 -28.50 16.13 -8.78
C ARG A 143 -29.76 16.29 -7.95
N THR A 144 -29.80 15.72 -6.74
CA THR A 144 -30.97 15.74 -5.86
C THR A 144 -31.42 17.17 -5.50
N PRO A 145 -30.59 18.04 -4.90
CA PRO A 145 -30.98 19.41 -4.59
C PRO A 145 -31.21 20.24 -5.86
N LEU A 146 -30.47 20.00 -6.94
CA LEU A 146 -30.69 20.71 -8.21
C LEU A 146 -32.07 20.40 -8.81
N ASN A 147 -32.48 19.13 -8.83
CA ASN A 147 -33.79 18.72 -9.32
C ASN A 147 -34.92 19.26 -8.44
N ALA A 148 -34.72 19.34 -7.12
CA ALA A 148 -35.68 19.97 -6.21
C ALA A 148 -35.83 21.47 -6.53
N ILE A 149 -34.72 22.19 -6.72
CA ILE A 149 -34.75 23.62 -7.11
C ILE A 149 -35.51 23.82 -8.42
N ILE A 150 -35.19 23.03 -9.44
CA ILE A 150 -35.83 23.13 -10.76
C ILE A 150 -37.32 22.80 -10.64
N GLY A 151 -37.67 21.66 -10.03
CA GLY A 151 -39.07 21.21 -9.95
C GLY A 151 -39.97 22.16 -9.17
N PHE A 152 -39.54 22.64 -8.00
CA PHE A 152 -40.32 23.63 -7.26
C PHE A 152 -40.41 24.97 -7.99
N SER A 153 -39.35 25.39 -8.69
CA SER A 153 -39.38 26.60 -9.51
C SER A 153 -40.33 26.46 -10.70
N GLU A 154 -40.36 25.31 -11.36
CA GLU A 154 -41.29 25.01 -12.46
C GLU A 154 -42.75 25.07 -11.99
N VAL A 155 -43.06 24.47 -10.83
CA VAL A 155 -44.41 24.54 -10.23
C VAL A 155 -44.81 25.98 -9.93
N LEU A 156 -43.89 26.79 -9.39
CA LEU A 156 -44.14 28.19 -9.07
C LEU A 156 -44.31 29.08 -10.32
N LEU A 157 -43.71 28.68 -11.45
CA LEU A 157 -43.78 29.41 -12.71
C LEU A 157 -44.95 29.00 -13.59
N ASP A 158 -45.59 27.86 -13.35
CA ASP A 158 -46.72 27.37 -14.15
C ASP A 158 -48.04 28.06 -13.74
N PRO A 159 -48.60 28.95 -14.58
CA PRO A 159 -49.83 29.67 -14.26
C PRO A 159 -51.08 28.78 -14.28
N SER A 160 -50.99 27.55 -14.80
CA SER A 160 -52.09 26.59 -14.82
C SER A 160 -52.24 25.85 -13.47
N LEU A 161 -51.18 25.79 -12.68
CA LEU A 161 -51.18 25.23 -11.34
C LEU A 161 -51.63 26.31 -10.34
N LYS A 162 -52.78 26.07 -9.69
CA LYS A 162 -53.29 26.95 -8.64
C LYS A 162 -52.61 26.62 -7.32
N VAL A 163 -51.51 27.31 -7.04
CA VAL A 163 -50.75 27.19 -5.79
C VAL A 163 -51.29 28.21 -4.79
N THR A 164 -51.55 27.79 -3.55
CA THR A 164 -51.90 28.70 -2.45
C THR A 164 -50.70 29.52 -2.00
N GLU A 165 -50.94 30.62 -1.27
CA GLU A 165 -49.85 31.45 -0.71
C GLU A 165 -48.96 30.65 0.28
N GLU A 166 -49.58 29.73 1.03
CA GLU A 166 -48.89 28.82 1.95
C GLU A 166 -48.00 27.82 1.21
N GLU A 167 -48.52 27.17 0.16
CA GLU A 167 -47.73 26.26 -0.69
C GLU A 167 -46.62 26.99 -1.43
N GLN A 168 -46.86 28.21 -1.91
CA GLN A 168 -45.84 29.03 -2.54
C GLN A 168 -44.69 29.34 -1.58
N SER A 169 -45.01 29.73 -0.35
CA SER A 169 -44.00 29.97 0.70
C SER A 169 -43.20 28.70 1.02
N GLN A 170 -43.87 27.55 1.07
CA GLN A 170 -43.22 26.26 1.29
C GLN A 170 -42.27 25.89 0.13
N PHE A 171 -42.70 25.99 -1.13
CA PHE A 171 -41.84 25.72 -2.28
C PHE A 171 -40.63 26.65 -2.34
N LEU A 172 -40.80 27.95 -2.07
CA LEU A 172 -39.67 28.89 -1.98
C LEU A 172 -38.71 28.53 -0.85
N THR A 173 -39.23 28.05 0.28
CA THR A 173 -38.41 27.56 1.41
C THR A 173 -37.61 26.31 1.01
N ASP A 174 -38.23 25.38 0.27
CA ASP A 174 -37.58 24.15 -0.19
C ASP A 174 -36.51 24.43 -1.27
N VAL A 175 -36.75 25.38 -2.17
CA VAL A 175 -35.74 25.90 -3.11
C VAL A 175 -34.54 26.48 -2.35
N LEU A 176 -34.79 27.35 -1.37
CA LEU A 176 -33.73 27.98 -0.58
C LEU A 176 -32.92 26.96 0.22
N SER A 177 -33.59 25.98 0.84
CA SER A 177 -32.95 24.89 1.57
C SER A 177 -32.07 24.04 0.65
N SER A 178 -32.59 23.65 -0.51
CA SER A 178 -31.86 22.87 -1.51
C SER A 178 -30.65 23.62 -2.05
N GLY A 179 -30.77 24.94 -2.29
CA GLY A 179 -29.65 25.79 -2.72
C GLY A 179 -28.54 25.90 -1.67
N ARG A 180 -28.91 26.04 -0.39
CA ARG A 180 -27.95 26.02 0.73
C ARG A 180 -27.24 24.67 0.84
N HIS A 181 -27.98 23.58 0.69
CA HIS A 181 -27.41 22.24 0.72
C HIS A 181 -26.41 22.03 -0.42
N LEU A 182 -26.78 22.41 -1.64
CA LEU A 182 -25.90 22.33 -2.81
C LEU A 182 -24.61 23.14 -2.62
N LEU A 183 -24.69 24.34 -2.06
CA LEU A 183 -23.51 25.16 -1.76
C LEU A 183 -22.59 24.48 -0.73
N GLY A 184 -23.17 23.82 0.28
CA GLY A 184 -22.42 23.01 1.25
C GLY A 184 -21.62 21.90 0.56
N LEU A 185 -22.27 21.11 -0.29
CA LEU A 185 -21.62 20.03 -1.05
C LEU A 185 -20.49 20.55 -1.95
N ILE A 186 -20.67 21.71 -2.59
CA ILE A 186 -19.62 22.33 -3.41
C ILE A 186 -18.41 22.71 -2.54
N ASN A 187 -18.64 23.31 -1.37
CA ASN A 187 -17.55 23.68 -0.46
C ASN A 187 -16.82 22.44 0.05
N GLU A 188 -17.52 21.36 0.38
CA GLU A 188 -16.91 20.08 0.78
C GLU A 188 -15.99 19.52 -0.32
N ILE A 189 -16.42 19.55 -1.58
CA ILE A 189 -15.60 19.12 -2.73
C ILE A 189 -14.37 20.03 -2.90
N LEU A 190 -14.54 21.34 -2.76
CA LEU A 190 -13.43 22.30 -2.88
C LEU A 190 -12.41 22.14 -1.76
N ASP A 191 -12.86 21.90 -0.54
CA ASP A 191 -11.96 21.71 0.60
C ASP A 191 -11.22 20.38 0.49
N LEU A 192 -11.88 19.30 0.06
CA LEU A 192 -11.21 18.04 -0.28
C LEU A 192 -10.13 18.25 -1.35
N ALA A 193 -10.43 18.98 -2.42
CA ALA A 193 -9.46 19.27 -3.49
C ALA A 193 -8.25 20.09 -3.00
N LYS A 194 -8.46 21.03 -2.06
CA LYS A 194 -7.35 21.76 -1.42
C LYS A 194 -6.47 20.83 -0.58
N ILE A 195 -7.09 19.90 0.16
CA ILE A 195 -6.36 18.90 0.97
C ILE A 195 -5.52 18.00 0.08
N GLU A 196 -6.10 17.44 -0.99
CA GLU A 196 -5.39 16.56 -1.94
C GLU A 196 -4.23 17.27 -2.65
N ALA A 197 -4.40 18.56 -2.97
CA ALA A 197 -3.35 19.38 -3.56
C ALA A 197 -2.29 19.87 -2.55
N GLY A 198 -2.45 19.58 -1.26
CA GLY A 198 -1.58 20.09 -0.19
C GLY A 198 -1.64 21.61 -0.01
N LYS A 199 -2.76 22.24 -0.42
CA LYS A 199 -2.97 23.70 -0.41
C LYS A 199 -3.83 24.19 0.76
N MET A 200 -4.26 23.30 1.65
CA MET A 200 -4.98 23.70 2.85
C MET A 200 -4.00 24.24 3.89
N GLU A 201 -4.06 25.55 4.14
CA GLU A 201 -3.27 26.21 5.17
C GLU A 201 -4.03 26.23 6.50
N LEU A 202 -3.39 25.78 7.57
CA LEU A 202 -3.95 25.84 8.92
C LEU A 202 -3.45 27.11 9.61
N GLN A 203 -4.38 27.92 10.11
CA GLN A 203 -4.08 29.06 10.96
C GLN A 203 -4.19 28.63 12.42
N ILE A 204 -3.05 28.48 13.08
CA ILE A 204 -2.99 28.04 14.47
C ILE A 204 -3.02 29.26 15.39
N GLU A 205 -4.07 29.37 16.19
CA GLU A 205 -4.25 30.46 17.16
C GLU A 205 -4.72 29.93 18.52
N PRO A 206 -4.41 30.62 19.63
CA PRO A 206 -4.98 30.28 20.94
C PRO A 206 -6.50 30.43 20.91
N ALA A 207 -7.22 29.35 21.21
CA ALA A 207 -8.68 29.35 21.28
C ALA A 207 -9.15 28.87 22.66
N LEU A 208 -10.17 29.53 23.21
CA LEU A 208 -10.82 29.08 24.43
C LEU A 208 -11.81 27.96 24.08
N LEU A 209 -11.63 26.80 24.71
CA LEU A 209 -12.51 25.65 24.49
C LEU A 209 -13.98 25.98 24.81
N SER A 210 -14.23 26.81 25.82
CA SER A 210 -15.58 27.30 26.18
C SER A 210 -16.29 27.94 24.99
N ASP A 211 -15.59 28.80 24.25
CA ASP A 211 -16.19 29.59 23.16
C ASP A 211 -16.56 28.70 21.98
N ILE A 212 -15.72 27.67 21.72
CA ILE A 212 -16.00 26.64 20.71
C ILE A 212 -17.26 25.87 21.10
N PHE A 213 -17.34 25.41 22.35
CA PHE A 213 -18.48 24.64 22.82
C PHE A 213 -19.77 25.44 22.86
N ASP A 214 -19.72 26.71 23.28
CA ASP A 214 -20.88 27.60 23.27
C ASP A 214 -21.39 27.83 21.84
N SER A 215 -20.48 28.03 20.88
CA SER A 215 -20.83 28.17 19.46
C SER A 215 -21.50 26.91 18.91
N VAL A 216 -20.93 25.73 19.20
CA VAL A 216 -21.50 24.44 18.79
C VAL A 216 -22.86 24.22 19.46
N GLN A 217 -23.00 24.51 20.76
CA GLN A 217 -24.25 24.37 21.48
C GLN A 217 -25.34 25.24 20.88
N ASN A 218 -25.03 26.51 20.60
CA ASN A 218 -25.99 27.45 20.01
C ASN A 218 -26.46 26.99 18.62
N THR A 219 -25.53 26.48 17.80
CA THR A 219 -25.84 25.94 16.48
C THR A 219 -26.74 24.69 16.59
N MET A 220 -26.39 23.77 17.48
CA MET A 220 -27.09 22.49 17.64
C MET A 220 -28.43 22.60 18.38
N ARG A 221 -28.61 23.59 19.26
CA ARG A 221 -29.83 23.78 20.06
C ARG A 221 -31.09 23.90 19.18
N SER A 222 -30.99 24.61 18.06
CA SER A 222 -32.10 24.75 17.10
C SER A 222 -32.50 23.41 16.47
N LEU A 223 -31.52 22.59 16.07
CA LEU A 223 -31.76 21.26 15.52
C LEU A 223 -32.31 20.28 16.58
N ALA A 224 -31.74 20.32 17.78
CA ALA A 224 -32.13 19.46 18.90
C ALA A 224 -33.56 19.74 19.35
N ALA A 225 -33.94 21.02 19.45
CA ALA A 225 -35.31 21.43 19.77
C ALA A 225 -36.33 20.95 18.72
N LYS A 226 -36.01 21.06 17.43
CA LYS A 226 -36.87 20.54 16.34
C LYS A 226 -37.09 19.03 16.43
N LYS A 227 -36.11 18.27 16.95
CA LYS A 227 -36.18 16.81 17.08
C LYS A 227 -36.49 16.32 18.50
N SER A 228 -36.80 17.22 19.44
CA SER A 228 -37.04 16.90 20.86
C SER A 228 -35.91 16.08 21.52
N ILE A 229 -34.65 16.42 21.19
CA ILE A 229 -33.46 15.77 21.75
C ILE A 229 -32.92 16.63 22.90
N ASP A 230 -32.69 16.03 24.07
CA ASP A 230 -31.98 16.68 25.18
C ASP A 230 -30.48 16.72 24.86
N LEU A 231 -29.93 17.94 24.72
CA LEU A 231 -28.51 18.17 24.43
C LEU A 231 -27.82 18.65 25.70
N ARG A 232 -27.00 17.79 26.29
CA ARG A 232 -26.14 18.13 27.43
C ARG A 232 -24.70 18.14 27.00
N ILE A 233 -23.92 19.05 27.56
CA ILE A 233 -22.48 19.04 27.38
C ILE A 233 -21.80 19.12 28.74
N ASP A 234 -20.96 18.12 29.00
CA ASP A 234 -20.23 17.94 30.24
C ASP A 234 -18.74 18.15 29.94
N PHE A 235 -18.11 19.09 30.65
CA PHE A 235 -16.67 19.38 30.55
C PHE A 235 -16.09 19.60 31.93
#